data_AF-Q6W4X7-F1
#
_entry.id   AF-Q6W4X7-F1
#
_cell.length_a   1.000
_cell.length_b   1.000
_cell.length_c   1.000
_cell.angle_alpha   90.00
_cell.angle_beta   90.00
_cell.angle_gamma   90.00
#
_symmetry.space_group_name_H-M   'P 1'
#
loop_
_entity.id
_entity.type
_entity.pdbx_description
1 polymer ?
#
loop_
_entity_poly.entity_id
_entity_poly.type
_entity_poly.pdbx_seq_one_letter_code
_entity_poly.pdbx_strand_id
1 'polypeptide(L)'
;MELDFSKIDILGSPQKPASEPKEVNHSKPLKTAKKPAEGKIEPQAQALQRKADNRQKQIEDSARVLKEYQKNKRLTNELVTEITKGVQQGADIYDLFLKAVEALAYATNDKALHKRIRDNLKAIYGIGLKEPRALELEKEDTQKRLERLLQALNNTDRVEDKERLKKAITAHQKHLKALQA
;
A
#
# COMPACT_ATOMS: atom_id res chain seq x y z
N MET A 1 -20.83 -29.74 -29.63
CA MET A 1 -21.54 -28.49 -29.32
C MET A 1 -20.98 -27.41 -30.21
N GLU A 2 -21.68 -27.07 -31.29
CA GLU A 2 -21.33 -25.93 -32.13
C GLU A 2 -21.87 -24.67 -31.46
N LEU A 3 -21.00 -23.69 -31.22
CA LEU A 3 -21.38 -22.42 -30.63
C LEU A 3 -21.71 -21.44 -31.77
N ASP A 4 -22.94 -20.95 -31.78
CA ASP A 4 -23.46 -20.00 -32.76
C ASP A 4 -23.11 -18.56 -32.36
N PHE A 5 -22.38 -17.87 -33.23
CA PHE A 5 -21.87 -16.51 -33.04
C PHE A 5 -22.66 -15.44 -33.81
N SER A 6 -23.80 -15.80 -34.41
CA SER A 6 -24.67 -14.90 -35.18
C SER A 6 -25.24 -13.70 -34.40
N LYS A 7 -25.02 -13.62 -33.09
CA LYS A 7 -25.50 -12.54 -32.21
C LYS A 7 -24.43 -11.52 -31.81
N ILE A 8 -23.17 -11.68 -32.23
CA ILE A 8 -22.09 -10.77 -31.84
C ILE A 8 -22.23 -9.39 -32.52
N ASP A 9 -22.84 -9.32 -33.70
CA ASP A 9 -22.93 -8.07 -34.48
C ASP A 9 -23.94 -7.04 -33.94
N ILE A 10 -24.74 -7.38 -32.92
CA ILE A 10 -25.76 -6.48 -32.34
C ILE A 10 -25.13 -5.50 -31.32
N LEU A 11 -23.90 -5.76 -30.85
CA LEU A 11 -23.27 -4.95 -29.80
C LEU A 11 -22.52 -3.70 -30.31
N GLY A 12 -22.44 -3.51 -31.63
CA GLY A 12 -21.52 -2.52 -32.23
C GLY A 12 -22.12 -1.29 -32.93
N SER A 13 -23.44 -1.14 -33.00
CA SER A 13 -24.05 -0.03 -33.77
C SER A 13 -24.64 1.06 -32.88
N PRO A 14 -24.22 2.35 -33.00
CA PRO A 14 -24.82 3.45 -32.26
C PRO A 14 -26.24 3.73 -32.78
N GLN A 15 -27.24 3.55 -31.92
CA GLN A 15 -28.62 3.97 -32.17
C GLN A 15 -28.69 5.49 -32.34
N LYS A 16 -29.10 5.95 -33.53
CA LYS A 16 -29.56 7.31 -33.77
C LYS A 16 -30.81 7.57 -32.92
N PRO A 17 -30.87 8.64 -32.11
CA PRO A 17 -32.13 9.03 -31.47
C PRO A 17 -33.07 9.63 -32.52
N ALA A 18 -34.18 8.95 -32.76
CA ALA A 18 -35.34 9.50 -33.47
C ALA A 18 -36.14 10.36 -32.49
N SER A 19 -36.24 11.67 -32.74
CA SER A 19 -37.43 12.45 -32.37
C SER A 19 -37.42 13.79 -33.12
N GLU A 20 -38.40 13.94 -34.00
CA GLU A 20 -38.78 15.23 -34.60
C GLU A 20 -39.45 16.14 -33.55
N PRO A 21 -39.37 17.47 -33.70
CA PRO A 21 -39.84 18.42 -32.70
C PRO A 21 -41.35 18.63 -32.79
N LYS A 22 -42.06 18.48 -31.68
CA LYS A 22 -43.46 18.94 -31.55
C LYS A 22 -43.48 20.41 -31.13
N GLU A 23 -43.88 21.27 -32.05
CA GLU A 23 -44.37 22.61 -31.74
C GLU A 23 -45.68 22.51 -30.93
N VAL A 24 -45.75 23.19 -29.78
CA VAL A 24 -47.02 23.63 -29.19
C VAL A 24 -46.82 25.04 -28.63
N ASN A 25 -47.44 26.02 -29.29
CA ASN A 25 -47.58 27.40 -28.84
C ASN A 25 -48.74 27.51 -27.85
N HIS A 26 -48.53 28.06 -26.65
CA HIS A 26 -49.59 28.75 -25.89
C HIS A 26 -49.02 29.92 -25.04
N SER A 27 -49.25 31.14 -25.53
CA SER A 27 -49.78 32.32 -24.83
C SER A 27 -49.46 32.56 -23.33
N LYS A 28 -48.53 33.48 -23.05
CA LYS A 28 -48.56 34.67 -22.13
C LYS A 28 -49.14 34.56 -20.68
N PRO A 29 -48.70 35.44 -19.74
CA PRO A 29 -47.45 35.42 -18.96
C PRO A 29 -47.72 35.37 -17.43
N LEU A 30 -46.83 34.76 -16.63
CA LEU A 30 -46.86 34.93 -15.18
C LEU A 30 -45.55 35.58 -14.70
N LYS A 31 -45.63 36.88 -14.42
CA LYS A 31 -44.62 37.59 -13.62
C LYS A 31 -44.70 37.05 -12.20
N THR A 32 -43.79 36.16 -11.85
CA THR A 32 -43.35 36.02 -10.45
C THR A 32 -41.88 36.38 -10.40
N ALA A 33 -41.64 37.57 -9.86
CA ALA A 33 -40.32 38.02 -9.44
C ALA A 33 -39.73 36.98 -8.49
N LYS A 34 -38.74 36.22 -8.97
CA LYS A 34 -37.74 35.60 -8.11
C LYS A 34 -36.45 36.38 -8.29
N LYS A 35 -36.05 37.07 -7.22
CA LYS A 35 -34.71 37.63 -7.01
C LYS A 35 -33.66 36.71 -7.61
N PRO A 36 -32.64 37.21 -8.34
CA PRO A 36 -31.47 36.41 -8.66
C PRO A 36 -30.87 35.97 -7.32
N ALA A 37 -30.75 34.67 -7.11
CA ALA A 37 -29.84 34.18 -6.10
C ALA A 37 -28.46 34.73 -6.47
N GLU A 38 -27.89 35.57 -5.61
CA GLU A 38 -26.50 36.04 -5.68
C GLU A 38 -25.56 34.85 -5.46
N GLY A 39 -25.54 33.92 -6.42
CA GLY A 39 -24.39 33.07 -6.61
C GLY A 39 -23.30 33.95 -7.17
N LYS A 40 -22.19 34.11 -6.44
CA LYS A 40 -20.96 34.72 -6.98
C LYS A 40 -20.71 34.16 -8.38
N ILE A 41 -20.94 34.96 -9.40
CA ILE A 41 -20.59 34.62 -10.77
C ILE A 41 -19.06 34.66 -10.78
N GLU A 42 -18.44 33.49 -10.62
CA GLU A 42 -17.00 33.42 -10.78
C GLU A 42 -16.64 33.90 -12.19
N PRO A 43 -15.67 34.83 -12.32
CA PRO A 43 -15.17 35.21 -13.63
C PRO A 43 -14.79 33.93 -14.39
N GLN A 44 -15.27 33.79 -15.62
CA GLN A 44 -15.07 32.59 -16.44
C GLN A 44 -13.58 32.17 -16.49
N ALA A 45 -12.66 33.15 -16.44
CA ALA A 45 -11.23 32.94 -16.33
C ALA A 45 -10.79 32.22 -15.03
N GLN A 46 -11.32 32.60 -13.88
CA GLN A 46 -11.03 31.93 -12.59
C GLN A 46 -11.57 30.50 -12.57
N ALA A 47 -12.76 30.28 -13.13
CA ALA A 47 -13.34 28.95 -13.26
C ALA A 47 -12.52 28.04 -14.20
N LEU A 48 -12.00 28.59 -15.30
CA LEU A 48 -11.12 27.87 -16.23
C LEU A 48 -9.77 27.54 -15.59
N GLN A 49 -9.18 28.47 -14.84
CA GLN A 49 -7.90 28.25 -14.17
C GLN A 49 -8.00 27.15 -13.10
N ARG A 50 -9.04 27.16 -12.27
CA ARG A 50 -9.27 26.07 -11.31
C ARG A 50 -9.47 24.71 -11.97
N LYS A 51 -10.13 24.65 -13.13
CA LYS A 51 -10.24 23.40 -13.92
C LYS A 51 -8.88 22.93 -14.42
N ALA A 52 -8.02 23.84 -14.89
CA ALA A 52 -6.66 23.53 -15.30
C ALA A 52 -5.83 23.02 -14.11
N ASP A 53 -5.88 23.71 -12.97
CA ASP A 53 -5.17 23.32 -11.74
C ASP A 53 -5.63 21.96 -11.22
N ASN A 54 -6.94 21.69 -11.23
CA ASN A 54 -7.49 20.40 -10.83
C ASN A 54 -7.07 19.28 -11.79
N ARG A 55 -7.04 19.54 -13.10
CA ARG A 55 -6.55 18.58 -14.09
C ARG A 55 -5.07 18.31 -13.89
N GLN A 56 -4.28 19.35 -13.61
CA GLN A 56 -2.85 19.22 -13.33
C GLN A 56 -2.61 18.36 -12.09
N LYS A 57 -3.33 18.62 -10.99
CA LYS A 57 -3.28 17.79 -9.78
C LYS A 57 -3.66 16.34 -10.05
N GLN A 58 -4.72 16.08 -10.83
CA GLN A 58 -5.10 14.72 -11.21
C GLN A 58 -4.02 14.00 -12.03
N ILE A 59 -3.36 14.72 -12.95
CA ILE A 59 -2.23 14.17 -13.72
C ILE A 59 -1.06 13.84 -12.79
N GLU A 60 -0.73 14.74 -11.86
CA GLU A 60 0.37 14.52 -10.89
C GLU A 60 0.07 13.35 -9.95
N ASP A 61 -1.14 13.28 -9.41
CA ASP A 61 -1.58 12.19 -8.53
C ASP A 61 -1.60 10.84 -9.27
N SER A 62 -2.14 10.80 -10.49
CA SER A 62 -2.14 9.58 -11.31
C SER A 62 -0.73 9.14 -11.68
N ALA A 63 0.16 10.07 -12.04
CA ALA A 63 1.56 9.77 -12.31
C ALA A 63 2.28 9.22 -11.06
N ARG A 64 1.98 9.76 -9.87
CA ARG A 64 2.51 9.27 -8.60
C ARG A 64 2.04 7.84 -8.31
N VAL A 65 0.75 7.56 -8.44
CA VAL A 65 0.18 6.22 -8.21
C VAL A 65 0.75 5.21 -9.21
N LEU A 66 0.85 5.57 -10.50
CA LEU A 66 1.44 4.70 -11.52
C LEU A 66 2.92 4.41 -11.23
N LYS A 67 3.67 5.40 -10.77
CA LYS A 67 5.08 5.22 -10.40
C LYS A 67 5.24 4.26 -9.21
N GLU A 68 4.41 4.40 -8.18
CA GLU A 68 4.42 3.49 -7.03
C GLU A 68 4.00 2.07 -7.43
N TYR A 69 2.96 1.93 -8.24
CA TYR A 69 2.52 0.65 -8.80
C TYR A 69 3.63 -0.04 -9.62
N GLN A 70 4.29 0.69 -10.53
CA GLN A 70 5.39 0.16 -11.33
C GLN A 70 6.57 -0.27 -10.45
N LYS A 71 6.89 0.51 -9.42
CA LYS A 71 7.93 0.15 -8.44
C LYS A 71 7.58 -1.14 -7.72
N ASN A 72 6.37 -1.24 -7.17
CA ASN A 72 5.91 -2.43 -6.46
C ASN A 72 5.91 -3.67 -7.38
N LYS A 73 5.48 -3.52 -8.63
CA LYS A 73 5.51 -4.61 -9.62
C LYS A 73 6.93 -5.11 -9.88
N ARG A 74 7.92 -4.21 -10.01
CA ARG A 74 9.33 -4.59 -10.18
C ARG A 74 9.86 -5.35 -8.97
N LEU A 75 9.67 -4.80 -7.77
CA LEU A 75 10.10 -5.44 -6.51
C LEU A 75 9.44 -6.82 -6.31
N THR A 76 8.16 -6.94 -6.66
CA THR A 76 7.44 -8.22 -6.60
C THR A 76 8.09 -9.25 -7.52
N ASN A 77 8.40 -8.88 -8.76
CA ASN A 77 9.03 -9.78 -9.73
C ASN A 77 10.46 -10.19 -9.30
N GLU A 78 11.22 -9.27 -8.72
CA GLU A 78 12.54 -9.55 -8.15
C GLU A 78 12.43 -10.60 -7.03
N LEU A 79 11.52 -10.39 -6.07
CA LEU A 79 11.27 -11.35 -4.99
C LEU A 79 10.81 -12.72 -5.50
N VAL A 80 9.91 -12.78 -6.50
CA VAL A 80 9.50 -14.06 -7.12
C VAL A 80 10.69 -14.80 -7.74
N THR A 81 11.62 -14.05 -8.35
CA THR A 81 12.85 -14.62 -8.91
C THR A 81 13.75 -15.15 -7.80
N GLU A 82 13.90 -14.41 -6.71
CA GLU A 82 14.67 -14.85 -5.54
C GLU A 82 14.07 -16.09 -4.86
N ILE A 83 12.74 -16.17 -4.76
CA ILE A 83 12.03 -17.33 -4.22
C ILE A 83 12.31 -18.55 -5.10
N THR A 84 12.16 -18.41 -6.42
CA THR A 84 12.43 -19.50 -7.37
C THR A 84 13.86 -20.01 -7.24
N LYS A 85 14.84 -19.09 -7.18
CA LYS A 85 16.25 -19.45 -6.97
C LYS A 85 16.49 -20.11 -5.61
N GLY A 86 15.89 -19.58 -4.55
CA GLY A 86 16.03 -20.14 -3.21
C GLY A 86 15.46 -21.55 -3.11
N VAL A 87 14.33 -21.84 -3.76
CA VAL A 87 13.79 -23.21 -3.87
C VAL A 87 14.77 -24.14 -4.57
N GLN A 88 15.36 -23.70 -5.69
CA GLN A 88 16.37 -24.50 -6.42
C GLN A 88 17.63 -24.76 -5.58
N GLN A 89 17.99 -23.84 -4.68
CA GLN A 89 19.16 -23.92 -3.82
C GLN A 89 18.89 -24.68 -2.50
N GLY A 90 17.65 -25.08 -2.23
CA GLY A 90 17.29 -25.70 -0.95
C GLY A 90 17.32 -24.73 0.23
N ALA A 91 16.97 -23.46 0.00
CA ALA A 91 16.86 -22.46 1.07
C ALA A 91 15.79 -22.86 2.10
N ASP A 92 15.93 -22.35 3.32
CA ASP A 92 15.00 -22.63 4.41
C ASP A 92 13.58 -22.13 4.10
N ILE A 93 12.59 -22.93 4.49
CA ILE A 93 11.18 -22.68 4.17
C ILE A 93 10.63 -21.42 4.83
N TYR A 94 11.08 -21.08 6.05
CA TYR A 94 10.66 -19.87 6.75
C TYR A 94 11.20 -18.62 6.05
N ASP A 95 12.43 -18.67 5.54
CA ASP A 95 13.01 -17.57 4.76
C ASP A 95 12.28 -17.39 3.42
N LEU A 96 11.99 -18.49 2.73
CA LEU A 96 11.20 -18.47 1.50
C LEU A 96 9.77 -17.95 1.74
N PHE A 97 9.14 -18.37 2.83
CA PHE A 97 7.81 -17.92 3.21
C PHE A 97 7.79 -16.41 3.50
N LEU A 98 8.75 -15.89 4.27
CA LEU A 98 8.85 -14.45 4.54
C LEU A 98 9.06 -13.64 3.25
N LYS A 99 9.90 -14.11 2.32
CA LYS A 99 10.04 -13.48 1.00
C LYS A 99 8.75 -13.49 0.19
N ALA A 100 7.99 -14.58 0.23
CA ALA A 100 6.70 -14.67 -0.44
C ALA A 100 5.68 -13.68 0.16
N VAL A 101 5.66 -13.55 1.49
CA VAL A 101 4.81 -12.58 2.17
C VAL A 101 5.25 -11.14 1.85
N GLU A 102 6.55 -10.88 1.73
CA GLU A 102 7.05 -9.58 1.28
C GLU A 102 6.61 -9.26 -0.15
N ALA A 103 6.66 -10.23 -1.06
CA ALA A 103 6.16 -10.06 -2.41
C ALA A 103 4.64 -9.75 -2.41
N LEU A 104 3.87 -10.44 -1.57
CA LEU A 104 2.44 -10.16 -1.38
C LEU A 104 2.18 -8.76 -0.81
N ALA A 105 3.03 -8.28 0.11
CA ALA A 105 2.94 -6.93 0.66
C ALA A 105 3.09 -5.87 -0.44
N TYR A 106 4.04 -6.05 -1.37
CA TYR A 106 4.18 -5.14 -2.53
C TYR A 106 3.02 -5.28 -3.51
N ALA A 107 2.60 -6.50 -3.83
CA ALA A 107 1.53 -6.77 -4.79
C ALA A 107 0.16 -6.20 -4.33
N THR A 108 -0.12 -6.25 -3.03
CA THR A 108 -1.36 -5.74 -2.42
C THR A 108 -1.26 -4.33 -1.87
N ASN A 109 -0.05 -3.73 -1.92
CA ASN A 109 0.28 -2.46 -1.30
C ASN A 109 0.05 -2.41 0.23
N ASP A 110 0.00 -3.56 0.90
CA ASP A 110 -0.05 -3.67 2.37
C ASP A 110 1.37 -3.73 2.95
N LYS A 111 1.95 -2.55 3.23
CA LYS A 111 3.31 -2.40 3.77
C LYS A 111 3.47 -2.99 5.19
N ALA A 112 2.38 -3.21 5.92
CA ALA A 112 2.42 -3.73 7.29
C ALA A 112 2.35 -5.27 7.33
N LEU A 113 1.88 -5.90 6.26
CA LEU A 113 1.69 -7.35 6.16
C LEU A 113 2.95 -8.13 6.56
N HIS A 114 4.08 -7.84 5.92
CA HIS A 114 5.33 -8.56 6.16
C HIS A 114 5.77 -8.48 7.63
N LYS A 115 5.70 -7.29 8.23
CA LYS A 115 6.03 -7.11 9.64
C LYS A 115 5.11 -7.93 10.55
N ARG A 116 3.79 -7.84 10.35
CA ARG A 116 2.80 -8.57 11.15
C ARG A 116 3.04 -10.08 11.09
N ILE A 117 3.27 -10.62 9.90
CA ILE A 117 3.50 -12.06 9.73
C ILE A 117 4.83 -12.48 10.35
N ARG A 118 5.91 -11.71 10.17
CA ARG A 118 7.21 -11.99 10.80
C ARG A 118 7.12 -11.99 12.32
N ASP A 119 6.38 -11.04 12.91
CA ASP A 119 6.17 -10.97 14.36
C ASP A 119 5.39 -12.22 14.85
N ASN A 120 4.34 -12.64 14.13
CA ASN A 120 3.61 -13.87 14.45
C ASN A 120 4.46 -15.12 14.30
N LEU A 121 5.31 -15.18 13.27
CA LEU A 121 6.22 -16.31 13.03
C LEU A 121 7.18 -16.50 14.20
N LYS A 122 7.75 -15.40 14.70
CA LYS A 122 8.63 -15.43 15.87
C LYS A 122 7.88 -15.78 17.16
N ALA A 123 6.70 -15.19 17.38
CA ALA A 123 5.93 -15.43 18.61
C ALA A 123 5.37 -16.86 18.69
N ILE A 124 4.76 -17.36 17.61
CA ILE A 124 4.08 -18.65 17.60
C ILE A 124 5.08 -19.77 17.32
N TYR A 125 5.79 -19.70 16.19
CA TYR A 125 6.69 -20.77 15.76
C TYR A 125 8.01 -20.72 16.52
N GLY A 126 8.59 -19.53 16.72
CA GLY A 126 9.84 -19.36 17.46
C GLY A 126 9.66 -19.62 18.96
N ILE A 127 8.93 -18.75 19.66
CA ILE A 127 8.80 -18.81 21.13
C ILE A 127 7.86 -19.94 21.56
N GLY A 128 6.70 -20.08 20.91
CA GLY A 128 5.69 -21.07 21.27
C GLY A 128 6.09 -22.51 20.93
N LEU A 129 6.46 -22.76 19.67
CA LEU A 129 6.78 -24.11 19.16
C LEU A 129 8.27 -24.46 19.20
N LYS A 130 9.16 -23.50 19.48
CA LYS A 130 10.62 -23.70 19.50
C LYS A 130 11.20 -24.18 18.18
N GLU A 131 10.58 -23.78 17.08
CA GLU A 131 11.10 -24.04 15.73
C GLU A 131 12.44 -23.33 15.54
N PRO A 132 13.50 -24.04 15.12
CA PRO A 132 14.88 -23.55 15.21
C PRO A 132 15.08 -22.27 14.40
N ARG A 133 14.65 -22.25 13.13
CA ARG A 133 14.80 -21.07 12.28
C ARG A 133 13.97 -19.88 12.76
N ALA A 134 12.73 -20.11 13.18
CA ALA A 134 11.87 -19.03 13.68
C ALA A 134 12.42 -18.41 14.98
N LEU A 135 13.08 -19.23 15.81
CA LEU A 135 13.77 -18.77 17.02
C LEU A 135 15.06 -18.00 16.67
N GLU A 136 15.82 -18.43 15.66
CA GLU A 136 16.97 -17.68 15.14
C GLU A 136 16.59 -16.28 14.67
N LEU A 137 15.46 -16.12 13.97
CA LEU A 137 14.98 -14.81 13.54
C LEU A 137 14.75 -13.85 14.71
N GLU A 138 14.23 -14.35 15.84
CA GLU A 138 14.05 -13.56 17.06
C GLU A 138 15.39 -13.23 17.73
N LYS A 139 16.35 -14.16 17.72
CA LYS A 139 17.71 -13.93 18.21
C LYS A 139 18.41 -12.85 17.40
N GLU A 140 18.38 -12.94 16.07
CA GLU A 140 18.98 -11.96 15.15
C GLU A 140 18.36 -10.56 15.34
N ASP A 141 17.03 -10.46 15.43
CA ASP A 141 16.36 -9.18 15.66
C ASP A 141 16.75 -8.57 17.01
N THR A 142 16.80 -9.39 18.06
CA THR A 142 17.20 -8.95 19.40
C THR A 142 18.66 -8.51 19.44
N GLN A 143 19.55 -9.21 18.75
CA GLN A 143 20.96 -8.83 18.60
C GLN A 143 21.11 -7.50 17.85
N LYS A 144 20.48 -7.35 16.68
CA LYS A 144 20.48 -6.08 15.93
C LYS A 144 19.95 -4.92 16.76
N ARG A 145 18.93 -5.16 17.58
CA ARG A 145 18.40 -4.14 18.50
C ARG A 145 19.39 -3.80 19.60
N LEU A 146 20.04 -4.80 20.18
CA LEU A 146 21.07 -4.63 21.20
C LEU A 146 22.25 -3.80 20.68
N GLU A 147 22.73 -4.10 19.48
CA GLU A 147 23.81 -3.34 18.81
C GLU A 147 23.44 -1.85 18.66
N ARG A 148 22.22 -1.56 18.18
CA ARG A 148 21.72 -0.18 18.06
C ARG A 148 21.64 0.52 19.42
N LEU A 149 21.26 -0.18 20.48
CA LEU A 149 21.21 0.38 21.82
C LEU A 149 22.61 0.66 22.38
N LEU A 150 23.59 -0.19 22.10
CA LEU A 150 24.98 0.02 22.47
C LEU A 150 25.59 1.22 21.73
N GLN A 151 25.33 1.34 20.43
CA GLN A 151 25.72 2.51 19.64
C GLN A 151 25.07 3.79 20.19
N ALA A 152 23.77 3.76 20.49
CA ALA A 152 23.07 4.90 21.07
C ALA A 152 23.62 5.29 22.46
N LEU A 153 24.05 4.32 23.27
CA LEU A 153 24.65 4.55 24.58
C LEU A 153 26.00 5.27 24.45
N ASN A 154 26.81 4.87 23.47
CA ASN A 154 28.12 5.49 23.21
C ASN A 154 27.99 6.92 22.68
N ASN A 155 26.93 7.21 21.93
CA ASN A 155 26.71 8.52 21.29
C ASN A 155 25.90 9.50 22.14
N THR A 156 25.43 9.08 23.32
CA THR A 156 24.61 9.90 24.21
C THR A 156 25.46 10.58 25.26
N ASP A 157 25.27 11.89 25.47
CA ASP A 157 25.92 12.64 26.54
C ASP A 157 25.06 12.77 27.81
N ARG A 158 23.73 12.75 27.65
CA ARG A 158 22.76 12.91 28.74
C ARG A 158 22.75 11.71 29.70
N VAL A 159 22.89 11.97 31.00
CA VAL A 159 22.93 10.93 32.05
C VAL A 159 21.63 10.13 32.12
N GLU A 160 20.47 10.80 32.06
CA GLU A 160 19.15 10.14 32.10
C GLU A 160 18.97 9.15 30.95
N ASP A 161 19.43 9.53 29.75
CA ASP A 161 19.33 8.69 28.56
C ASP A 161 20.29 7.49 28.67
N LYS A 162 21.48 7.67 29.23
CA LYS A 162 22.40 6.57 29.53
C LYS A 162 21.76 5.52 30.45
N GLU A 163 21.07 5.95 31.50
CA GLU A 163 20.40 5.02 32.42
C GLU A 163 19.25 4.26 31.75
N ARG A 164 18.42 4.94 30.96
CA ARG A 164 17.34 4.31 30.19
C ARG A 164 17.89 3.29 29.20
N LEU A 165 18.96 3.64 28.49
CA LEU A 165 19.62 2.75 27.53
C LEU A 165 20.25 1.53 28.22
N LYS A 166 20.93 1.72 29.36
CA LYS A 166 21.46 0.60 30.16
C LYS A 166 20.37 -0.38 30.58
N LYS A 167 19.22 0.13 31.09
CA LYS A 167 18.06 -0.72 31.43
C LYS A 167 17.57 -1.51 30.21
N ALA A 168 17.40 -0.85 29.07
CA ALA A 168 16.99 -1.51 27.82
C ALA A 168 17.99 -2.58 27.37
N ILE A 169 19.30 -2.31 27.44
CA ILE A 169 20.38 -3.26 27.11
C ILE A 169 20.28 -4.49 28.01
N THR A 170 20.17 -4.31 29.33
CA THR A 170 20.05 -5.45 30.26
C THR A 170 18.82 -6.31 30.00
N ALA A 171 17.68 -5.70 29.63
CA ALA A 171 16.47 -6.42 29.27
C ALA A 171 16.66 -7.27 28.00
N HIS A 172 17.28 -6.71 26.95
CA HIS A 172 17.54 -7.45 25.70
C HIS A 172 18.59 -8.56 25.90
N GLN A 173 19.61 -8.34 26.74
CA GLN A 173 20.57 -9.39 27.11
C GLN A 173 19.90 -10.53 27.88
N LYS A 174 18.98 -10.22 28.80
CA LYS A 174 18.20 -11.22 29.53
C LYS A 174 17.31 -12.01 28.58
N HIS A 175 16.66 -11.34 27.62
CA HIS A 175 15.85 -11.99 26.59
C HIS A 175 16.69 -12.94 25.73
N LEU A 176 17.86 -12.52 25.25
CA LEU A 176 18.76 -13.39 24.49
C LEU A 176 19.17 -14.64 25.26
N LYS A 177 19.47 -14.51 26.56
CA LYS A 177 19.78 -15.67 27.41
C LYS A 177 18.59 -16.62 27.53
N ALA A 178 17.37 -16.10 27.63
CA ALA A 178 16.16 -16.92 27.69
C ALA A 178 15.90 -17.66 26.37
N LEU A 179 16.29 -17.09 25.22
CA LEU A 179 16.19 -17.76 23.91
C LEU A 179 17.29 -18.81 23.68
N GLN A 180 18.34 -18.83 24.51
CA GLN A 180 19.45 -19.79 24.46
C GLN A 180 19.28 -20.98 25.43
N ALA A 181 18.31 -20.89 26.36
CA ALA A 181 18.00 -21.91 27.35
C ALA A 181 16.91 -22.87 26.84
#